data_AF-A0A7Y5JN57-F1
#
_entry.id   AF-A0A7Y5JN57-F1
#
_cell.length_a   1.000
_cell.length_b   1.000
_cell.length_c   1.000
_cell.angle_alpha   90.00
_cell.angle_beta   90.00
_cell.angle_gamma   90.00
#
_symmetry.space_group_name_H-M   'P 1'
#
loop_
_entity.id
_entity.type
_entity.pdbx_description
1 polymer ?
#
loop_
_entity_poly.entity_id
_entity_poly.type
_entity_poly.pdbx_seq_one_letter_code
_entity_poly.pdbx_strand_id
1 'polypeptide(L)'
;MPEDTQTVTKKQLASWTIPLHWIGVSGGISDTSDGVLSWGRAGQPEIASNRIEWAEKLALNPAQFVCLEQVHESTIVKVARTNGGSGFLDPATRLPRADGQITDDPHVVLATSHADCAPVFLHDSKRKAIGLIHAGWRSTLLGIASNAVNSMTREFQVQPSDLHVAVGPMISTRSYEVGEDVAAMFISKFGPSVVVKYNGKPHLDVFACIIIDLLRAGVATARLCPRPPDTYSDLRWSSFRRDGERAGGMLAYFKLN
;
A
#
# COMPACT_ATOMS: atom_id res chain seq x y z
N MET A 1 -31.49 -33.90 9.41
CA MET A 1 -30.21 -33.50 10.03
C MET A 1 -29.34 -34.73 10.22
N PRO A 2 -28.00 -34.61 10.25
CA PRO A 2 -27.20 -33.39 10.05
C PRO A 2 -26.22 -33.55 8.84
N GLU A 3 -25.99 -32.53 8.02
CA GLU A 3 -25.11 -31.35 8.16
C GLU A 3 -23.80 -31.57 7.41
N ASP A 4 -23.54 -30.73 6.40
CA ASP A 4 -22.28 -29.99 6.32
C ASP A 4 -22.45 -28.78 5.39
N THR A 5 -23.35 -27.89 5.80
CA THR A 5 -23.16 -26.47 5.55
C THR A 5 -21.87 -26.09 6.28
N GLN A 6 -20.75 -26.04 5.57
CA GLN A 6 -19.54 -25.39 6.05
C GLN A 6 -19.89 -23.93 6.35
N THR A 7 -20.20 -23.72 7.62
CA THR A 7 -20.19 -22.45 8.31
C THR A 7 -18.83 -21.83 8.05
N VAL A 8 -18.80 -20.91 7.08
CA VAL A 8 -17.84 -19.81 7.09
C VAL A 8 -18.11 -19.08 8.39
N THR A 9 -17.42 -19.51 9.43
CA THR A 9 -17.45 -18.87 10.73
C THR A 9 -17.03 -17.43 10.49
N LYS A 10 -17.94 -16.50 10.78
CA LYS A 10 -17.69 -15.06 10.89
C LYS A 10 -16.70 -14.81 12.04
N LYS A 11 -15.47 -15.28 11.90
CA LYS A 11 -14.31 -14.78 12.63
C LYS A 11 -13.93 -13.47 11.92
N GLN A 12 -14.40 -12.38 12.51
CA GLN A 12 -14.11 -10.97 12.22
C GLN A 12 -12.99 -10.76 11.18
N LEU A 13 -13.35 -10.44 9.92
CA LEU A 13 -12.39 -10.00 8.92
C LEU A 13 -12.01 -8.54 9.21
N ALA A 14 -11.04 -8.41 10.09
CA ALA A 14 -10.33 -7.21 10.43
C ALA A 14 -9.05 -7.15 9.55
N SER A 15 -9.25 -6.99 8.23
CA SER A 15 -8.19 -6.79 7.24
C SER A 15 -8.78 -6.34 5.91
N TRP A 16 -8.04 -5.53 5.15
CA TRP A 16 -8.42 -5.19 3.76
C TRP A 16 -7.73 -6.18 2.83
N THR A 17 -8.40 -6.60 1.75
CA THR A 17 -7.84 -7.53 0.77
C THR A 17 -8.01 -6.98 -0.64
N ILE A 18 -7.08 -7.36 -1.53
CA ILE A 18 -7.21 -7.08 -2.96
C ILE A 18 -8.47 -7.76 -3.53
N PRO A 19 -9.00 -7.31 -4.68
CA PRO A 19 -10.19 -7.92 -5.26
C PRO A 19 -9.99 -9.41 -5.58
N LEU A 20 -10.97 -10.25 -5.21
CA LEU A 20 -10.93 -11.70 -5.42
C LEU A 20 -10.79 -12.14 -6.88
N HIS A 21 -11.14 -11.27 -7.84
CA HIS A 21 -11.01 -11.56 -9.27
C HIS A 21 -9.57 -11.39 -9.81
N TRP A 22 -8.61 -10.95 -8.97
CA TRP A 22 -7.20 -10.90 -9.34
C TRP A 22 -6.60 -12.31 -9.19
N ILE A 23 -6.66 -13.08 -10.28
CA ILE A 23 -6.19 -14.47 -10.31
C ILE A 23 -4.67 -14.52 -10.24
N GLY A 24 -4.12 -15.48 -9.49
CA GLY A 24 -2.67 -15.72 -9.42
C GLY A 24 -1.93 -14.82 -8.44
N VAL A 25 -2.64 -14.08 -7.59
CA VAL A 25 -2.04 -13.24 -6.56
C VAL A 25 -2.83 -13.32 -5.24
N SER A 26 -2.15 -12.98 -4.15
CA SER A 26 -2.73 -12.76 -2.82
C SER A 26 -2.17 -11.47 -2.23
N GLY A 27 -3.01 -10.69 -1.59
CA GLY A 27 -2.59 -9.41 -1.02
C GLY A 27 -3.63 -8.82 -0.08
N GLY A 28 -3.14 -8.05 0.89
CA GLY A 28 -3.97 -7.47 1.91
C GLY A 28 -3.20 -6.55 2.83
N ILE A 29 -3.91 -5.99 3.80
CA ILE A 29 -3.38 -4.99 4.74
C ILE A 29 -3.87 -5.35 6.13
N SER A 30 -2.92 -5.38 7.06
CA SER A 30 -3.21 -5.58 8.48
C SER A 30 -4.07 -4.45 9.02
N ASP A 31 -4.73 -4.70 10.15
CA ASP A 31 -5.51 -3.66 10.81
C ASP A 31 -5.18 -3.61 12.32
N THR A 32 -5.87 -2.78 13.09
CA THR A 32 -5.54 -2.59 14.51
C THR A 32 -5.72 -3.87 15.36
N SER A 33 -6.49 -4.85 14.89
CA SER A 33 -6.63 -6.15 15.57
C SER A 33 -5.40 -7.06 15.43
N ASP A 34 -4.54 -6.81 14.43
CA ASP A 34 -3.27 -7.51 14.22
C ASP A 34 -2.11 -6.90 15.03
N GLY A 35 -2.39 -5.89 15.87
CA GLY A 35 -1.39 -5.14 16.62
C GLY A 35 -0.59 -4.17 15.75
N VAL A 36 0.47 -3.59 16.34
CA VAL A 36 1.37 -2.69 15.61
C VAL A 36 2.36 -3.51 14.79
N LEU A 37 2.32 -3.36 13.47
CA LEU A 37 3.22 -4.06 12.53
C LEU A 37 4.27 -3.16 11.90
N SER A 38 4.11 -1.84 11.91
CA SER A 38 5.16 -0.92 11.46
C SER A 38 6.15 -0.65 12.58
N TRP A 39 7.45 -0.85 12.31
CA TRP A 39 8.56 -0.59 13.23
C TRP A 39 8.60 0.82 13.85
N GLY A 40 7.83 1.79 13.32
CA GLY A 40 7.67 3.13 13.87
C GLY A 40 9.00 3.87 14.06
N ARG A 41 8.98 4.97 14.83
CA ARG A 41 10.21 5.66 15.29
C ARG A 41 10.68 5.17 16.67
N ALA A 42 9.78 4.60 17.47
CA ALA A 42 10.05 4.24 18.86
C ALA A 42 10.36 2.76 19.07
N GLY A 43 10.35 1.91 18.03
CA GLY A 43 10.75 0.50 18.09
C GLY A 43 10.05 -0.26 19.23
N GLN A 44 8.76 -0.55 19.08
CA GLN A 44 8.03 -1.29 20.12
C GLN A 44 8.49 -2.77 20.12
N PRO A 45 8.76 -3.36 21.29
CA PRO A 45 9.33 -4.71 21.39
C PRO A 45 8.43 -5.81 20.82
N GLU A 46 7.12 -5.59 20.77
CA GLU A 46 6.10 -6.52 20.28
C GLU A 46 5.99 -6.62 18.74
N ILE A 47 6.65 -5.74 17.98
CA ILE A 47 6.42 -5.68 16.52
C ILE A 47 6.92 -6.95 15.83
N ALA A 48 8.01 -7.55 16.31
CA ALA A 48 8.50 -8.82 15.78
C ALA A 48 7.48 -9.95 15.96
N SER A 49 6.94 -10.11 17.17
CA SER A 49 5.94 -11.13 17.47
C SER A 49 4.64 -10.90 16.70
N ASN A 50 4.16 -9.66 16.65
CA ASN A 50 2.95 -9.33 15.88
C ASN A 50 3.13 -9.68 14.39
N ARG A 51 4.31 -9.40 13.81
CA ARG A 51 4.61 -9.75 12.40
C ARG A 51 4.68 -11.27 12.18
N ILE A 52 5.19 -12.03 13.13
CA ILE A 52 5.21 -13.50 13.08
C ILE A 52 3.78 -14.03 13.09
N GLU A 53 2.97 -13.63 14.07
CA GLU A 53 1.57 -14.06 14.21
C GLU A 53 0.75 -13.67 12.98
N TRP A 54 0.97 -12.46 12.44
CA TRP A 54 0.31 -12.00 11.22
C TRP A 54 0.72 -12.82 9.99
N ALA A 55 2.02 -13.13 9.83
CA ALA A 55 2.48 -13.98 8.74
C ALA A 55 1.89 -15.40 8.82
N GLU A 56 1.81 -15.97 10.04
CA GLU A 56 1.18 -17.27 10.29
C GLU A 56 -0.32 -17.26 9.95
N LYS A 57 -1.05 -16.21 10.38
CA LYS A 57 -2.47 -16.00 10.02
C LYS A 57 -2.69 -15.97 8.50
N LEU A 58 -1.73 -15.45 7.75
CA LEU A 58 -1.76 -15.39 6.29
C LEU A 58 -1.20 -16.64 5.59
N ALA A 59 -0.69 -17.62 6.35
CA ALA A 59 0.05 -18.77 5.85
C ALA A 59 1.24 -18.38 4.93
N LEU A 60 1.94 -17.29 5.28
CA LEU A 60 3.12 -16.80 4.58
C LEU A 60 4.38 -17.01 5.42
N ASN A 61 5.49 -17.32 4.76
CA ASN A 61 6.77 -17.49 5.42
C ASN A 61 7.45 -16.12 5.65
N PRO A 62 7.77 -15.73 6.90
CA PRO A 62 8.52 -14.50 7.22
C PRO A 62 9.79 -14.30 6.37
N ALA A 63 10.49 -15.38 6.00
CA ALA A 63 11.70 -15.32 5.18
C ALA A 63 11.46 -14.93 3.72
N GLN A 64 10.21 -14.83 3.27
CA GLN A 64 9.86 -14.39 1.92
C GLN A 64 9.55 -12.89 1.85
N PHE A 65 9.31 -12.24 3.00
CA PHE A 65 8.96 -10.84 3.06
C PHE A 65 10.15 -9.95 2.71
N VAL A 66 9.88 -8.90 1.94
CA VAL A 66 10.84 -7.85 1.63
C VAL A 66 10.24 -6.51 2.03
N CYS A 67 10.91 -5.83 2.95
CA CYS A 67 10.58 -4.49 3.41
C CYS A 67 11.69 -3.50 3.02
N LEU A 68 11.25 -2.32 2.58
CA LEU A 68 12.13 -1.21 2.20
C LEU A 68 12.32 -0.24 3.37
N GLU A 69 13.37 0.58 3.29
CA GLU A 69 13.44 1.83 4.05
C GLU A 69 12.62 2.92 3.33
N GLN A 70 11.37 3.09 3.76
CA GLN A 70 10.44 4.08 3.20
C GLN A 70 10.82 5.50 3.63
N VAL A 71 11.10 6.37 2.67
CA VAL A 71 11.63 7.73 2.92
C VAL A 71 10.79 8.85 2.29
N HIS A 72 9.59 8.52 1.82
CA HIS A 72 8.65 9.44 1.16
C HIS A 72 9.22 10.08 -0.12
N GLU A 73 10.06 9.34 -0.83
CA GLU A 73 10.54 9.65 -2.17
C GLU A 73 9.73 8.86 -3.22
N SER A 74 10.25 8.70 -4.44
CA SER A 74 9.54 8.04 -5.56
C SER A 74 10.34 6.91 -6.22
N THR A 75 11.39 6.43 -5.55
CA THR A 75 12.26 5.36 -6.03
C THR A 75 11.54 4.02 -5.98
N ILE A 76 11.64 3.27 -7.09
CA ILE A 76 11.10 1.92 -7.25
C ILE A 76 12.26 0.94 -7.41
N VAL A 77 12.26 -0.14 -6.64
CA VAL A 77 13.30 -1.19 -6.71
C VAL A 77 12.73 -2.52 -7.18
N LYS A 78 13.45 -3.24 -8.04
CA LYS A 78 13.15 -4.63 -8.36
C LYS A 78 13.74 -5.53 -7.28
N VAL A 79 12.93 -6.43 -6.74
CA VAL A 79 13.34 -7.37 -5.69
C VAL A 79 13.15 -8.82 -6.17
N ALA A 80 13.96 -9.73 -5.63
CA ALA A 80 13.93 -11.15 -5.95
C ALA A 80 14.09 -12.00 -4.67
N ARG A 81 13.98 -13.33 -4.77
CA ARG A 81 14.11 -14.24 -3.61
C ARG A 81 15.37 -14.04 -2.77
N THR A 82 16.45 -13.55 -3.36
CA THR A 82 17.72 -13.25 -2.67
C THR A 82 17.59 -12.12 -1.65
N ASN A 83 16.51 -11.34 -1.71
CA ASN A 83 16.20 -10.28 -0.75
C ASN A 83 15.24 -10.75 0.37
N GLY A 84 14.82 -12.01 0.36
CA GLY A 84 13.85 -12.54 1.33
C GLY A 84 14.30 -12.37 2.78
N GLY A 85 13.38 -11.94 3.64
CA GLY A 85 13.59 -11.66 5.06
C GLY A 85 14.02 -10.23 5.36
N SER A 86 14.49 -9.47 4.36
CA SER A 86 14.98 -8.09 4.54
C SER A 86 13.94 -7.19 5.19
N GLY A 87 14.27 -6.64 6.36
CA GLY A 87 13.45 -5.66 7.06
C GLY A 87 12.17 -6.20 7.70
N PHE A 88 11.90 -7.51 7.56
CA PHE A 88 10.64 -8.07 8.07
C PHE A 88 10.68 -8.28 9.58
N LEU A 89 11.60 -9.10 10.09
CA LEU A 89 11.76 -9.33 11.53
C LEU A 89 12.79 -8.40 12.19
N ASP A 90 13.69 -7.83 11.40
CA ASP A 90 14.71 -6.89 11.87
C ASP A 90 14.78 -5.66 10.94
N PRO A 91 14.37 -4.46 11.41
CA PRO A 91 14.40 -3.25 10.60
C PRO A 91 15.80 -2.82 10.15
N ALA A 92 16.87 -3.29 10.81
CA ALA A 92 18.25 -3.01 10.41
C ALA A 92 18.66 -3.73 9.10
N THR A 93 17.92 -4.76 8.70
CA THR A 93 18.16 -5.55 7.48
C THR A 93 17.36 -5.09 6.27
N ARG A 94 16.70 -3.92 6.37
CA ARG A 94 15.91 -3.35 5.25
C ARG A 94 16.78 -3.11 4.03
N LEU A 95 16.15 -3.27 2.87
CA LEU A 95 16.74 -2.86 1.60
C LEU A 95 16.89 -1.33 1.50
N PRO A 96 17.69 -0.83 0.52
CA PRO A 96 17.95 0.59 0.33
C PRO A 96 16.69 1.48 0.30
N ARG A 97 16.92 2.77 0.57
CA ARG A 97 15.92 3.85 0.55
C ARG A 97 15.07 3.83 -0.72
N ALA A 98 13.82 3.42 -0.57
CA ALA A 98 12.83 3.35 -1.65
C ALA A 98 11.41 3.28 -1.07
N ASP A 99 10.45 3.75 -1.86
CA ASP A 99 9.04 3.80 -1.45
C ASP A 99 8.18 2.85 -2.29
N GLY A 100 8.77 2.11 -3.22
CA GLY A 100 8.07 1.10 -3.99
C GLY A 100 8.95 -0.05 -4.41
N GLN A 101 8.35 -1.21 -4.55
CA GLN A 101 9.02 -2.42 -5.00
C GLN A 101 8.17 -3.21 -5.98
N ILE A 102 8.85 -3.91 -6.88
CA ILE A 102 8.23 -4.70 -7.94
C ILE A 102 8.95 -6.05 -8.07
N THR A 103 8.23 -7.09 -8.48
CA THR A 103 8.80 -8.42 -8.70
C THR A 103 7.94 -9.27 -9.63
N ASP A 104 8.59 -10.23 -10.30
CA ASP A 104 8.02 -11.36 -11.03
C ASP A 104 8.37 -12.71 -10.36
N ASP A 105 9.02 -12.69 -9.19
CA ASP A 105 9.44 -13.89 -8.45
C ASP A 105 8.35 -14.33 -7.45
N PRO A 106 7.71 -15.51 -7.63
CA PRO A 106 6.63 -15.98 -6.75
C PRO A 106 7.09 -16.38 -5.34
N HIS A 107 8.40 -16.40 -5.09
CA HIS A 107 8.97 -16.65 -3.77
C HIS A 107 9.14 -15.37 -2.93
N VAL A 108 8.74 -14.20 -3.45
CA VAL A 108 8.82 -12.92 -2.76
C VAL A 108 7.43 -12.47 -2.29
N VAL A 109 7.38 -11.98 -1.05
CA VAL A 109 6.26 -11.22 -0.51
C VAL A 109 6.68 -9.75 -0.40
N LEU A 110 6.09 -8.89 -1.24
CA LEU A 110 6.29 -7.46 -1.12
C LEU A 110 5.58 -6.97 0.14
N ALA A 111 6.22 -6.15 0.97
CA ALA A 111 5.58 -5.47 2.09
C ALA A 111 5.98 -3.99 2.25
N THR A 112 4.99 -3.16 2.57
CA THR A 112 5.13 -1.71 2.83
C THR A 112 4.33 -1.31 4.06
N SER A 113 4.85 -0.35 4.84
CA SER A 113 4.24 0.10 6.10
C SER A 113 3.42 1.36 5.91
N HIS A 114 2.28 1.46 6.59
CA HIS A 114 1.30 2.54 6.37
C HIS A 114 0.65 3.03 7.66
N ALA A 115 0.47 4.35 7.74
CA ALA A 115 -0.49 5.01 8.61
C ALA A 115 -0.89 6.29 7.86
N ASP A 116 -2.09 6.30 7.27
CA ASP A 116 -2.62 7.30 6.31
C ASP A 116 -2.06 7.31 4.88
N CYS A 117 -0.76 7.07 4.68
CA CYS A 117 -0.18 7.03 3.32
C CYS A 117 -0.71 5.82 2.53
N ALA A 118 -0.93 5.98 1.23
CA ALA A 118 -1.65 5.00 0.43
C ALA A 118 -0.78 3.78 0.05
N PRO A 119 -1.21 2.54 0.35
CA PRO A 119 -0.69 1.34 -0.31
C PRO A 119 -1.33 1.21 -1.69
N VAL A 120 -0.52 1.19 -2.74
CA VAL A 120 -1.00 0.97 -4.11
C VAL A 120 -0.44 -0.34 -4.65
N PHE A 121 -1.35 -1.22 -5.05
CA PHE A 121 -1.08 -2.55 -5.59
C PHE A 121 -1.21 -2.50 -7.10
N LEU A 122 -0.20 -3.00 -7.82
CA LEU A 122 -0.18 -3.07 -9.28
C LEU A 122 0.02 -4.53 -9.71
N HIS A 123 -0.83 -5.04 -10.59
CA HIS A 123 -0.80 -6.44 -11.01
C HIS A 123 -0.98 -6.60 -12.51
N ASP A 124 -0.03 -7.29 -13.14
CA ASP A 124 -0.16 -7.82 -14.49
C ASP A 124 -0.24 -9.35 -14.43
N SER A 125 -1.43 -9.89 -14.72
CA SER A 125 -1.68 -11.34 -14.71
C SER A 125 -1.06 -12.08 -15.90
N LYS A 126 -0.79 -11.39 -17.01
CA LYS A 126 -0.15 -11.97 -18.20
C LYS A 126 1.35 -12.13 -17.99
N ARG A 127 1.99 -11.09 -17.46
CA ARG A 127 3.42 -11.07 -17.15
C ARG A 127 3.75 -11.71 -15.81
N LYS A 128 2.74 -12.00 -14.99
CA LYS A 128 2.90 -12.51 -13.61
C LYS A 128 3.84 -11.60 -12.81
N ALA A 129 3.57 -10.31 -12.89
CA ALA A 129 4.37 -9.28 -12.23
C ALA A 129 3.49 -8.47 -11.30
N ILE A 130 4.04 -8.13 -10.14
CA ILE A 130 3.38 -7.32 -9.12
C ILE A 130 4.24 -6.14 -8.70
N GLY A 131 3.57 -5.10 -8.23
CA GLY A 131 4.16 -3.95 -7.58
C GLY A 131 3.38 -3.56 -6.33
N LEU A 132 4.09 -3.11 -5.31
CA LEU A 132 3.52 -2.55 -4.09
C LEU A 132 4.28 -1.27 -3.74
N ILE A 133 3.55 -0.15 -3.65
CA ILE A 133 4.15 1.16 -3.39
C ILE A 133 3.48 1.88 -2.23
N HIS A 134 4.29 2.66 -1.52
CA HIS A 134 3.93 3.58 -0.46
C HIS A 134 3.81 5.01 -1.02
N ALA A 135 2.58 5.43 -1.27
CA ALA A 135 2.27 6.74 -1.82
C ALA A 135 1.79 7.70 -0.72
N GLY A 136 2.75 8.32 -0.04
CA GLY A 136 2.50 9.53 0.74
C GLY A 136 2.34 10.76 -0.16
N TRP A 137 2.00 11.91 0.41
CA TRP A 137 1.81 13.13 -0.40
C TRP A 137 3.10 13.54 -1.14
N ARG A 138 4.27 13.47 -0.50
CA ARG A 138 5.56 13.79 -1.15
C ARG A 138 5.85 12.84 -2.32
N SER A 139 5.74 11.54 -2.09
CA SER A 139 5.89 10.50 -3.11
C SER A 139 4.92 10.69 -4.28
N THR A 140 3.67 11.07 -3.99
CA THR A 140 2.65 11.35 -5.01
C THR A 140 3.01 12.60 -5.83
N LEU A 141 3.46 13.67 -5.18
CA LEU A 141 3.93 14.87 -5.87
C LEU A 141 5.16 14.56 -6.74
N LEU A 142 6.00 13.62 -6.33
CA LEU A 142 7.14 13.12 -7.11
C LEU A 142 6.77 12.08 -8.19
N GLY A 143 5.51 11.67 -8.29
CA GLY A 143 5.03 10.79 -9.37
C GLY A 143 5.30 9.30 -9.15
N ILE A 144 5.35 8.83 -7.90
CA ILE A 144 5.66 7.42 -7.56
C ILE A 144 4.77 6.40 -8.30
N ALA A 145 3.48 6.71 -8.52
CA ALA A 145 2.57 5.81 -9.22
C ALA A 145 2.99 5.61 -10.69
N SER A 146 3.29 6.69 -11.40
CA SER A 146 3.82 6.63 -12.77
C SER A 146 5.19 5.96 -12.82
N ASN A 147 6.06 6.23 -11.84
CA ASN A 147 7.36 5.57 -11.74
C ASN A 147 7.23 4.05 -11.56
N ALA A 148 6.23 3.58 -10.80
CA ALA A 148 5.95 2.16 -10.63
C ALA A 148 5.52 1.52 -11.95
N VAL A 149 4.56 2.13 -12.66
CA VAL A 149 4.10 1.66 -13.97
C VAL A 149 5.25 1.60 -14.97
N ASN A 150 6.07 2.66 -15.04
CA ASN A 150 7.24 2.72 -15.92
C ASN A 150 8.28 1.66 -15.56
N SER A 151 8.51 1.41 -14.27
CA SER A 151 9.46 0.38 -13.83
C SER A 151 8.94 -1.02 -14.18
N MET A 152 7.67 -1.32 -13.95
CA MET A 152 7.07 -2.59 -14.36
C MET A 152 7.11 -2.78 -15.89
N THR A 153 6.86 -1.71 -16.64
CA THR A 153 6.96 -1.72 -18.11
C THR A 153 8.40 -2.01 -18.55
N ARG A 154 9.40 -1.37 -17.95
CA ARG A 154 10.81 -1.56 -18.28
C ARG A 154 11.32 -2.95 -17.89
N GLU A 155 11.05 -3.40 -16.68
CA GLU A 155 11.63 -4.63 -16.11
C GLU A 155 10.90 -5.90 -16.57
N PHE A 156 9.59 -5.82 -16.83
CA PHE A 156 8.74 -6.99 -17.11
C PHE A 156 7.94 -6.87 -18.40
N GLN A 157 8.10 -5.77 -19.16
CA GLN A 157 7.37 -5.49 -20.40
C GLN A 157 5.85 -5.50 -20.23
N VAL A 158 5.40 -5.13 -19.04
CA VAL A 158 4.00 -4.91 -18.69
C VAL A 158 3.40 -3.87 -19.63
N GLN A 159 2.17 -4.11 -20.07
CA GLN A 159 1.40 -3.10 -20.81
C GLN A 159 0.56 -2.32 -19.80
N PRO A 160 0.70 -0.99 -19.68
CA PRO A 160 -0.05 -0.21 -18.69
C PRO A 160 -1.56 -0.43 -18.76
N SER A 161 -2.12 -0.60 -19.97
CA SER A 161 -3.54 -0.87 -20.18
C SER A 161 -4.03 -2.21 -19.61
N ASP A 162 -3.13 -3.16 -19.38
CA ASP A 162 -3.42 -4.47 -18.79
C ASP A 162 -3.24 -4.48 -17.25
N LEU A 163 -2.65 -3.44 -16.66
CA LEU A 163 -2.42 -3.37 -15.22
C LEU A 163 -3.72 -3.23 -14.46
N HIS A 164 -3.98 -4.17 -13.58
CA HIS A 164 -4.94 -4.01 -12.51
C HIS A 164 -4.33 -3.21 -11.37
N VAL A 165 -5.07 -2.22 -10.87
CA VAL A 165 -4.59 -1.36 -9.76
C VAL A 165 -5.64 -1.24 -8.67
N ALA A 166 -5.19 -1.40 -7.43
CA ALA A 166 -6.00 -1.17 -6.24
C ALA A 166 -5.23 -0.24 -5.29
N VAL A 167 -5.97 0.64 -4.62
CA VAL A 167 -5.44 1.46 -3.52
C VAL A 167 -6.10 0.94 -2.25
N GLY A 168 -5.31 0.58 -1.24
CA GLY A 168 -5.83 0.14 0.06
C GLY A 168 -6.13 1.33 1.00
N PRO A 169 -6.60 1.07 2.24
CA PRO A 169 -6.98 2.10 3.19
C PRO A 169 -5.93 3.20 3.33
N MET A 170 -6.39 4.44 3.18
CA MET A 170 -5.57 5.64 3.23
C MET A 170 -6.40 6.79 3.78
N ILE A 171 -5.75 7.92 4.11
CA ILE A 171 -6.49 9.09 4.57
C ILE A 171 -7.35 9.68 3.44
N SER A 172 -8.62 9.97 3.74
CA SER A 172 -9.51 10.57 2.76
C SER A 172 -9.34 12.09 2.65
N THR A 173 -9.81 12.64 1.53
CA THR A 173 -9.87 14.10 1.29
C THR A 173 -10.54 14.84 2.44
N ARG A 174 -11.64 14.30 2.99
CA ARG A 174 -12.36 14.98 4.09
C ARG A 174 -11.51 15.10 5.36
N SER A 175 -10.56 14.19 5.56
CA SER A 175 -9.72 14.10 6.76
C SER A 175 -8.32 14.71 6.56
N TYR A 176 -7.93 15.02 5.32
CA TYR A 176 -6.57 15.44 4.98
C TYR A 176 -6.40 16.94 4.74
N GLU A 177 -6.57 17.73 5.80
CA GLU A 177 -6.18 19.14 5.82
C GLU A 177 -4.67 19.29 5.56
N VAL A 178 -4.28 20.25 4.70
CA VAL A 178 -2.89 20.59 4.38
C VAL A 178 -2.67 22.10 4.45
N GLY A 179 -1.42 22.55 4.37
CA GLY A 179 -1.09 23.97 4.21
C GLY A 179 -1.40 24.47 2.79
N GLU A 180 -1.58 25.78 2.64
CA GLU A 180 -1.81 26.43 1.34
C GLU A 180 -0.61 26.26 0.38
N ASP A 181 0.60 26.16 0.92
CA ASP A 181 1.83 25.86 0.18
C ASP A 181 1.77 24.47 -0.47
N VAL A 182 1.36 23.46 0.29
CA VAL A 182 1.16 22.09 -0.21
C VAL A 182 0.02 22.07 -1.23
N ALA A 183 -1.10 22.70 -0.92
CA ALA A 183 -2.23 22.78 -1.84
C ALA A 183 -1.84 23.38 -3.19
N ALA A 184 -1.09 24.49 -3.20
CA ALA A 184 -0.63 25.15 -4.42
C ALA A 184 0.24 24.25 -5.30
N MET A 185 1.14 23.45 -4.70
CA MET A 185 1.97 22.49 -5.44
C MET A 185 1.12 21.44 -6.17
N PHE A 186 0.08 20.93 -5.51
CA PHE A 186 -0.81 19.93 -6.12
C PHE A 186 -1.75 20.51 -7.16
N ILE A 187 -2.28 21.72 -6.94
CA ILE A 187 -3.08 22.44 -7.94
C ILE A 187 -2.26 22.67 -9.21
N SER A 188 -0.98 23.06 -9.07
CA SER A 188 -0.07 23.26 -10.20
C SER A 188 0.16 21.98 -11.02
N LYS A 189 0.39 20.83 -10.35
CA LYS A 189 0.69 19.56 -11.03
C LYS A 189 -0.54 18.81 -11.57
N PHE A 190 -1.65 18.82 -10.82
CA PHE A 190 -2.80 17.97 -11.06
C PHE A 190 -4.08 18.73 -11.42
N GLY A 191 -4.08 20.06 -11.27
CA GLY A 191 -5.25 20.92 -11.48
C GLY A 191 -6.04 21.16 -10.18
N PRO A 192 -6.97 22.13 -10.19
CA PRO A 192 -7.66 22.57 -8.97
C PRO A 192 -8.60 21.52 -8.36
N SER A 193 -9.04 20.53 -9.13
CA SER A 193 -10.01 19.52 -8.68
C SER A 193 -9.49 18.58 -7.59
N VAL A 194 -8.17 18.52 -7.37
CA VAL A 194 -7.57 17.66 -6.33
C VAL A 194 -7.50 18.34 -4.96
N VAL A 195 -7.91 19.60 -4.84
CA VAL A 195 -7.98 20.31 -3.57
C VAL A 195 -9.42 20.78 -3.33
N VAL A 196 -9.98 20.40 -2.19
CA VAL A 196 -11.31 20.81 -1.74
C VAL A 196 -11.15 21.71 -0.53
N LYS A 197 -11.92 22.81 -0.44
CA LYS A 197 -11.91 23.64 0.76
C LYS A 197 -13.01 23.22 1.73
N TYR A 198 -12.63 22.89 2.96
CA TYR A 198 -13.56 22.70 4.08
C TYR A 198 -13.27 23.77 5.13
N ASN A 199 -14.30 24.51 5.54
CA ASN A 199 -14.18 25.61 6.51
C ASN A 199 -13.04 26.60 6.17
N GLY A 200 -12.90 26.92 4.88
CA GLY A 200 -11.86 27.83 4.37
C GLY A 200 -10.46 27.23 4.22
N LYS A 201 -10.22 26.02 4.74
CA LYS A 201 -8.91 25.37 4.70
C LYS A 201 -8.80 24.36 3.56
N PRO A 202 -7.62 24.22 2.92
CA PRO A 202 -7.44 23.28 1.82
C PRO A 202 -7.28 21.85 2.35
N HIS A 203 -7.98 20.94 1.68
CA HIS A 203 -7.90 19.51 1.90
C HIS A 203 -7.50 18.80 0.62
N LEU A 204 -6.49 17.93 0.71
CA LEU A 204 -5.87 17.32 -0.44
C LEU A 204 -6.47 15.94 -0.74
N ASP A 205 -6.90 15.74 -1.98
CA ASP A 205 -7.32 14.44 -2.50
C ASP A 205 -6.13 13.68 -3.10
N VAL A 206 -5.34 13.05 -2.24
CA VAL A 206 -4.17 12.25 -2.66
C VAL A 206 -4.59 11.09 -3.55
N PHE A 207 -5.74 10.45 -3.28
CA PHE A 207 -6.27 9.38 -4.12
C PHE A 207 -6.53 9.87 -5.55
N ALA A 208 -7.19 11.01 -5.73
CA ALA A 208 -7.41 11.58 -7.05
C ALA A 208 -6.08 11.86 -7.78
N CYS A 209 -5.06 12.35 -7.08
CA CYS A 209 -3.73 12.57 -7.65
C CYS A 209 -3.09 11.26 -8.14
N ILE A 210 -3.14 10.19 -7.32
CA ILE A 210 -2.64 8.85 -7.68
C ILE A 210 -3.38 8.34 -8.93
N ILE A 211 -4.70 8.45 -8.96
CA ILE A 211 -5.51 8.02 -10.10
C ILE A 211 -5.17 8.80 -11.37
N ILE A 212 -5.01 10.12 -11.29
CA ILE A 212 -4.59 10.96 -12.42
C ILE A 212 -3.22 10.52 -12.95
N ASP A 213 -2.25 10.27 -12.07
CA ASP A 213 -0.92 9.79 -12.48
C ASP A 213 -0.99 8.42 -13.16
N LEU A 214 -1.77 7.47 -12.63
CA LEU A 214 -1.98 6.15 -13.24
C LEU A 214 -2.63 6.24 -14.62
N LEU A 215 -3.66 7.07 -14.77
CA LEU A 215 -4.32 7.30 -16.05
C LEU A 215 -3.37 7.93 -17.07
N ARG A 216 -2.58 8.93 -16.65
CA ARG A 216 -1.54 9.56 -17.48
C ARG A 216 -0.44 8.57 -17.88
N ALA A 217 -0.15 7.57 -17.04
CA ALA A 217 0.78 6.49 -17.33
C ALA A 217 0.19 5.39 -18.23
N GLY A 218 -1.08 5.50 -18.64
CA GLY A 218 -1.73 4.59 -19.57
C GLY A 218 -2.52 3.44 -18.92
N VAL A 219 -2.72 3.46 -17.60
CA VAL A 219 -3.59 2.48 -16.93
C VAL A 219 -5.04 2.71 -17.35
N ALA A 220 -5.72 1.64 -17.75
CA ALA A 220 -7.11 1.73 -18.20
C ALA A 220 -8.06 1.99 -17.01
N THR A 221 -9.00 2.93 -17.15
CA THR A 221 -9.98 3.25 -16.09
C THR A 221 -10.74 2.04 -15.57
N ALA A 222 -11.09 1.09 -16.45
CA ALA A 222 -11.78 -0.14 -16.10
C ALA A 222 -10.96 -1.11 -15.23
N ARG A 223 -9.66 -0.86 -15.06
CA ARG A 223 -8.74 -1.67 -14.25
C ARG A 223 -8.42 -1.04 -12.89
N LEU A 224 -8.99 0.14 -12.60
CA LEU A 224 -8.84 0.83 -11.33
C LEU A 224 -9.94 0.40 -10.36
N CYS A 225 -9.56 0.01 -9.16
CA CYS A 225 -10.52 -0.30 -8.11
C CYS A 225 -11.16 0.96 -7.52
N PRO A 226 -12.37 0.84 -6.91
CA PRO A 226 -13.01 1.94 -6.20
C PRO A 226 -12.15 2.50 -5.05
N ARG A 227 -12.51 3.71 -4.61
CA ARG A 227 -11.86 4.39 -3.48
C ARG A 227 -11.90 3.51 -2.21
N PRO A 228 -10.79 3.40 -1.46
CA PRO A 228 -10.74 2.64 -0.22
C PRO A 228 -11.34 3.38 0.99
N PRO A 229 -11.51 2.68 2.13
CA PRO A 229 -11.89 3.30 3.41
C PRO A 229 -10.91 4.38 3.89
N ASP A 230 -11.42 5.32 4.68
CA ASP A 230 -10.65 6.39 5.33
C ASP A 230 -9.98 5.92 6.62
N THR A 231 -8.66 5.89 6.66
CA THR A 231 -7.89 5.48 7.86
C THR A 231 -8.11 6.38 9.06
N TYR A 232 -8.40 7.67 8.84
CA TYR A 232 -8.57 8.62 9.93
C TYR A 232 -9.87 8.37 10.71
N SER A 233 -10.99 8.23 9.99
CA SER A 233 -12.32 8.10 10.62
C SER A 233 -12.67 6.67 11.02
N ASP A 234 -12.11 5.67 10.36
CA ASP A 234 -12.39 4.25 10.64
C ASP A 234 -11.31 3.67 11.58
N LEU A 235 -11.72 3.37 12.81
CA LEU A 235 -10.84 2.94 13.91
C LEU A 235 -10.22 1.54 13.71
N ARG A 236 -10.67 0.79 12.70
CA ARG A 236 -10.00 -0.44 12.28
C ARG A 236 -8.60 -0.17 11.77
N TRP A 237 -8.31 1.05 11.30
CA TRP A 237 -7.03 1.40 10.70
C TRP A 237 -6.21 2.34 11.58
N SER A 238 -4.89 2.14 11.58
CA SER A 238 -3.93 3.08 12.16
C SER A 238 -3.91 4.40 11.36
N SER A 239 -3.91 5.53 12.07
CA SER A 239 -3.84 6.86 11.45
C SER A 239 -2.86 7.77 12.18
N PHE A 240 -1.82 8.19 11.48
CA PHE A 240 -0.83 9.13 12.01
C PHE A 240 -1.44 10.51 12.25
N ARG A 241 -2.36 10.95 11.38
CA ARG A 241 -3.08 12.21 11.51
C ARG A 241 -3.95 12.24 12.77
N ARG A 242 -4.52 11.10 13.17
CA ARG A 242 -5.34 10.99 14.38
C ARG A 242 -4.48 10.86 15.64
N ASP A 243 -3.50 9.97 15.61
CA ASP A 243 -2.86 9.46 16.83
C ASP A 243 -1.40 9.91 16.99
N GLY A 244 -0.83 10.57 15.98
CA GLY A 244 0.55 11.05 15.95
C GLY A 244 1.55 9.90 16.02
N GLU A 245 2.61 10.07 16.81
CA GLU A 245 3.65 9.04 17.01
C GLU A 245 3.11 7.74 17.65
N ARG A 246 1.88 7.76 18.19
CA ARG A 246 1.22 6.61 18.83
C ARG A 246 0.35 5.79 17.88
N ALA A 247 0.17 6.19 16.62
CA ALA A 247 -0.77 5.57 15.68
C ALA A 247 -0.59 4.06 15.47
N GLY A 248 0.57 3.52 15.87
CA GLY A 248 1.06 2.28 15.31
C GLY A 248 1.17 2.41 13.79
N GLY A 249 1.50 1.33 13.11
CA GLY A 249 1.34 1.30 11.66
C GLY A 249 0.97 -0.08 11.20
N MET A 250 0.26 -0.10 10.09
CA MET A 250 -0.20 -1.29 9.40
C MET A 250 0.86 -1.75 8.41
N LEU A 251 0.78 -3.01 8.00
CA LEU A 251 1.61 -3.58 6.95
C LEU A 251 0.72 -4.06 5.80
N ALA A 252 1.01 -3.59 4.60
CA ALA A 252 0.46 -4.14 3.36
C ALA A 252 1.37 -5.26 2.88
N TYR A 253 0.80 -6.33 2.33
CA TYR A 253 1.57 -7.39 1.65
C TYR A 253 1.00 -7.71 0.27
N PHE A 254 1.87 -8.13 -0.65
CA PHE A 254 1.44 -8.59 -1.98
C PHE A 254 2.36 -9.71 -2.51
N LYS A 255 1.76 -10.80 -3.01
CA LYS A 255 2.47 -12.02 -3.44
C LYS A 255 1.82 -12.62 -4.70
N LEU A 256 2.65 -13.19 -5.58
CA LEU A 256 2.24 -14.07 -6.67
C LEU A 256 2.02 -15.50 -6.15
N ASN A 257 0.93 -16.15 -6.55
CA ASN A 257 0.57 -17.52 -6.13
C ASN A 257 1.14 -18.60 -7.06
#